data_AF-V4L9G3-F1
#
_entry.id   AF-V4L9G3-F1
#
_cell.length_a   1.000
_cell.length_b   1.000
_cell.length_c   1.000
_cell.angle_alpha   90.00
_cell.angle_beta   90.00
_cell.angle_gamma   90.00
#
_symmetry.space_group_name_H-M   'P 1'
#
loop_
_entity.id
_entity.type
_entity.pdbx_description
1 polymer ?
#
loop_
_entity_poly.entity_id
_entity_poly.type
_entity_poly.pdbx_seq_one_letter_code
_entity_poly.pdbx_strand_id
1 'polypeptide(L)'
;MEISITTVNGKNINLEVDDSSNTIDLKIHGPTRQLVLRLGTEQDLDSDPKASMQIYVSTFELGTFNFMVERTETIEDVMAKIRHGEWAPILVDPKAFMLIFQGKELENRRTLADYRIKKDSTLVLLP
;
A
#
# COMPACT_ATOMS: atom_id res chain seq x y z
N MET A 1 2.73 -10.31 13.89
CA MET A 1 3.99 -10.25 13.08
C MET A 1 5.15 -10.83 13.88
N GLU A 2 6.06 -11.61 13.25
CA GLU A 2 7.28 -12.13 13.91
C GLU A 2 8.52 -11.35 13.43
N ILE A 3 9.32 -10.84 14.38
CA ILE A 3 10.60 -10.18 14.11
C ILE A 3 11.72 -11.02 14.73
N SER A 4 12.70 -11.44 13.93
CA SER A 4 13.87 -12.17 14.41
C SER A 4 15.11 -11.28 14.41
N ILE A 5 15.81 -11.22 15.55
CA ILE A 5 17.08 -10.50 15.72
C ILE A 5 18.19 -11.52 15.96
N THR A 6 19.19 -11.56 15.07
CA THR A 6 20.38 -12.41 15.26
C THR A 6 21.54 -11.58 15.78
N THR A 7 22.06 -11.95 16.95
CA THR A 7 23.31 -11.39 17.46
C THR A 7 24.51 -11.79 16.60
N VAL A 8 25.61 -11.04 16.66
CA VAL A 8 26.86 -11.37 15.95
C VAL A 8 27.43 -12.76 16.27
N ASN A 9 27.04 -13.35 17.41
CA ASN A 9 27.45 -14.69 17.85
C ASN A 9 26.43 -15.78 17.43
N GLY A 10 25.45 -15.46 16.58
CA GLY A 10 24.49 -16.41 16.04
C GLY A 10 23.29 -16.75 16.96
N LYS A 11 23.16 -16.10 18.12
CA LYS A 11 21.96 -16.24 18.96
C LYS A 11 20.79 -15.50 18.31
N ASN A 12 19.69 -16.21 18.06
CA ASN A 12 18.43 -15.64 17.62
C ASN A 12 17.57 -15.20 18.81
N ILE A 13 16.96 -14.04 18.68
CA ILE A 13 15.97 -13.47 19.60
C ILE A 13 14.72 -13.21 18.77
N ASN A 14 13.66 -13.98 19.02
CA ASN A 14 12.40 -13.81 18.34
C ASN A 14 11.51 -12.88 19.19
N LEU A 15 10.90 -11.92 18.52
CA LEU A 15 9.94 -10.97 19.10
C LEU A 15 8.60 -11.18 18.39
N GLU A 16 7.59 -11.60 19.15
CA GLU A 16 6.22 -11.63 18.70
C GLU A 16 5.59 -10.26 18.94
N VAL A 17 5.06 -9.66 17.87
CA VAL A 17 4.41 -8.35 17.94
C VAL A 17 2.97 -8.50 17.45
N ASP A 18 2.04 -7.93 18.20
CA ASP A 18 0.63 -7.87 17.82
C ASP A 18 0.43 -6.93 16.63
N ASP A 19 -0.43 -7.33 15.70
CA ASP A 19 -0.66 -6.62 14.44
C ASP A 19 -1.34 -5.25 14.62
N SER A 20 -1.85 -4.92 15.82
CA SER A 20 -2.41 -3.62 16.18
C SER A 20 -1.39 -2.66 16.82
N SER A 21 -0.14 -3.08 17.01
CA SER A 21 0.86 -2.25 17.69
C SER A 21 1.42 -1.17 16.78
N ASN A 22 1.26 0.10 17.17
CA ASN A 22 1.79 1.25 16.41
C ASN A 22 3.29 1.51 16.66
N THR A 23 3.84 1.04 17.79
CA THR A 23 5.24 1.28 18.20
C THR A 23 5.80 0.04 18.91
N ILE A 24 7.11 -0.20 18.76
CA ILE A 24 7.84 -1.27 19.46
C ILE A 24 8.94 -0.64 20.31
N ASP A 25 8.87 -0.81 21.63
CA ASP A 25 9.89 -0.32 22.56
C ASP A 25 11.05 -1.32 22.69
N LEU A 26 12.29 -0.86 22.44
CA LEU A 26 13.51 -1.67 22.54
C LEU A 26 14.42 -1.14 23.65
N LYS A 27 14.75 -1.98 24.65
CA LYS A 27 15.66 -1.63 25.75
C LYS A 27 16.96 -2.41 25.67
N ILE A 28 18.07 -1.71 25.46
CA ILE A 28 19.42 -2.29 25.34
C ILE A 28 20.26 -1.87 26.55
N HIS A 29 20.93 -2.84 27.20
CA HIS A 29 21.80 -2.61 28.34
C HIS A 29 23.27 -2.87 27.97
N GLY A 30 24.17 -1.93 28.32
CA GLY A 30 25.63 -2.06 28.14
C GLY A 30 26.27 -0.93 27.33
N PRO A 31 27.61 -0.93 27.15
CA PRO A 31 28.32 0.09 26.39
C PRO A 31 28.06 -0.11 24.88
N THR A 32 26.93 0.42 24.41
CA THR A 32 26.55 0.36 22.99
C THR A 32 27.38 1.37 22.21
N ARG A 33 28.23 0.89 21.30
CA ARG A 33 29.08 1.75 20.45
C ARG A 33 28.42 2.11 19.12
N GLN A 34 27.61 1.21 18.57
CA GLN A 34 26.90 1.42 17.31
C GLN A 34 25.66 0.53 17.28
N LEU A 35 24.51 1.12 16.98
CA LEU A 35 23.26 0.41 16.70
C LEU A 35 22.89 0.68 15.24
N VAL A 36 22.81 -0.37 14.42
CA VAL A 36 22.45 -0.26 13.00
C VAL A 36 21.14 -1.03 12.80
N LEU A 37 20.05 -0.30 12.60
CA LEU A 37 18.76 -0.86 12.23
C LEU A 37 18.66 -0.81 10.70
N ARG A 38 18.55 -1.99 10.07
CA ARG A 38 18.28 -2.11 8.63
C ARG A 38 16.90 -2.72 8.47
N LEU A 39 15.95 -1.87 8.14
CA LEU A 39 14.64 -2.31 7.67
C LEU A 39 14.81 -2.62 6.19
N GLY A 40 14.62 -3.89 5.81
CA GLY A 40 14.49 -4.21 4.39
C GLY A 40 13.23 -3.51 3.86
N THR A 41 13.35 -2.75 2.79
CA THR A 41 12.18 -2.40 2.00
C THR A 41 11.78 -3.68 1.26
N GLU A 42 10.52 -4.10 1.38
CA GLU A 42 9.94 -5.02 0.40
C GLU A 42 10.26 -4.43 -0.98
N GLN A 43 11.00 -5.21 -1.77
CA GLN A 43 11.58 -4.79 -3.04
C GLN A 43 10.51 -4.10 -3.92
N ASP A 44 10.93 -3.01 -4.59
CA ASP A 44 10.19 -2.11 -5.51
C ASP A 44 9.56 -0.81 -4.95
N LEU A 45 10.22 -0.16 -3.99
CA LEU A 45 9.97 1.25 -3.69
C LEU A 45 11.07 2.11 -4.30
N ASP A 46 10.87 2.51 -5.55
CA ASP A 46 11.62 3.61 -6.13
C ASP A 46 11.41 4.88 -5.28
N SER A 47 12.50 5.62 -5.13
CA SER A 47 12.99 6.50 -4.06
C SER A 47 12.11 7.63 -3.48
N ASP A 48 10.84 7.77 -3.87
CA ASP A 48 10.00 8.90 -3.44
C ASP A 48 8.55 8.45 -3.21
N PRO A 49 7.99 8.59 -1.99
CA PRO A 49 6.57 8.28 -1.74
C PRO A 49 5.61 9.15 -2.58
N LYS A 50 6.09 10.28 -3.12
CA LYS A 50 5.36 11.15 -4.06
C LYS A 50 5.66 10.86 -5.52
N ALA A 51 6.49 9.86 -5.84
CA ALA A 51 6.66 9.44 -7.22
C ALA A 51 5.32 8.93 -7.77
N SER A 52 4.81 9.62 -8.78
CA SER A 52 3.62 9.20 -9.51
C SER A 52 3.87 7.84 -10.18
N MET A 53 2.95 6.91 -10.02
CA MET A 53 2.96 5.60 -10.66
C MET A 53 1.70 5.40 -11.50
N GLN A 54 1.80 4.56 -12.52
CA GLN A 54 0.65 4.18 -13.34
C GLN A 54 -0.02 2.94 -12.75
N ILE A 55 -1.34 2.96 -12.65
CA ILE A 55 -2.17 1.79 -12.35
C ILE A 55 -3.24 1.63 -13.43
N TYR A 56 -3.88 0.46 -13.45
CA TYR A 56 -4.98 0.15 -14.35
C TYR A 56 -6.27 -0.07 -13.55
N VAL A 57 -7.39 0.41 -14.07
CA VAL A 57 -8.72 0.16 -13.54
C VAL A 57 -9.53 -0.50 -14.64
N SER A 58 -9.92 -1.75 -14.42
CA SER A 58 -10.76 -2.52 -15.31
C SER A 58 -12.21 -2.41 -14.88
N THR A 59 -13.08 -2.08 -15.82
CA THR A 59 -14.53 -2.11 -15.64
C THR A 59 -15.11 -3.24 -16.49
N PHE A 60 -16.24 -3.80 -16.06
CA PHE A 60 -16.89 -4.88 -16.79
C PHE A 60 -17.43 -4.42 -18.16
N GLU A 61 -17.83 -3.15 -18.26
CA GLU A 61 -18.56 -2.62 -19.41
C GLU A 61 -17.66 -1.95 -20.46
N LEU A 62 -16.55 -1.34 -20.04
CA LEU A 62 -15.80 -0.41 -20.89
C LEU A 62 -14.32 -0.80 -21.07
N GLY A 63 -13.89 -1.89 -20.43
CA GLY A 63 -12.52 -2.38 -20.51
C GLY A 63 -11.60 -1.74 -19.48
N THR A 64 -10.32 -1.59 -19.83
CA THR A 64 -9.27 -1.18 -18.89
C THR A 64 -8.75 0.21 -19.20
N PHE A 65 -8.70 1.06 -18.18
CA PHE A 65 -8.21 2.43 -18.24
C PHE A 65 -6.96 2.60 -17.38
N ASN A 66 -6.05 3.48 -17.77
CA ASN A 66 -4.86 3.79 -16.99
C ASN A 66 -5.01 5.10 -16.19
N PHE A 67 -4.47 5.12 -14.98
CA PHE A 67 -4.49 6.28 -14.09
C PHE A 67 -3.11 6.54 -13.51
N MET A 68 -2.72 7.82 -13.45
CA MET A 68 -1.52 8.26 -12.73
C MET A 68 -1.89 8.62 -11.29
N VAL A 69 -1.27 7.93 -10.34
CA VAL A 69 -1.58 8.01 -8.90
C VAL A 69 -0.31 8.11 -8.08
N GLU A 70 -0.41 8.61 -6.86
CA GLU A 70 0.68 8.54 -5.88
C GLU A 70 0.39 7.41 -4.87
N ARG A 71 1.43 6.75 -4.37
CA ARG A 71 1.27 5.65 -3.40
C ARG A 71 0.56 6.08 -2.11
N THR A 72 0.68 7.35 -1.77
CA THR A 72 0.06 7.98 -0.60
C THR A 72 -1.38 8.39 -0.81
N GLU A 73 -1.90 8.34 -2.04
CA GLU A 73 -3.31 8.65 -2.29
C GLU A 73 -4.21 7.61 -1.62
N THR A 74 -5.32 8.11 -1.07
CA THR A 74 -6.36 7.26 -0.50
C THR A 74 -7.19 6.62 -1.61
N ILE A 75 -7.90 5.56 -1.27
CA ILE A 75 -8.87 4.95 -2.19
C ILE A 75 -9.96 5.96 -2.56
N GLU A 76 -10.35 6.85 -1.65
CA GLU A 76 -11.27 7.94 -1.93
C GLU A 76 -10.72 8.93 -2.98
N ASP A 77 -9.43 9.29 -2.91
CA ASP A 77 -8.78 10.16 -3.89
C ASP A 77 -8.75 9.53 -5.28
N VAL A 78 -8.41 8.23 -5.36
CA VAL A 78 -8.41 7.48 -6.62
C VAL A 78 -9.83 7.38 -7.20
N MET A 79 -10.82 7.14 -6.35
CA MET A 79 -12.23 7.16 -6.75
C MET A 79 -12.69 8.51 -7.26
N ALA A 80 -12.25 9.61 -6.64
CA ALA A 80 -12.51 10.96 -7.11
C ALA A 80 -11.89 11.19 -8.51
N LYS A 81 -10.65 10.73 -8.74
CA LYS A 81 -10.01 10.81 -10.06
C LYS A 81 -10.78 10.05 -11.14
N ILE A 82 -11.35 8.90 -10.81
CA ILE A 82 -12.20 8.13 -11.74
C ILE A 82 -13.50 8.90 -12.05
N ARG A 83 -14.14 9.48 -11.03
CA ARG A 83 -15.42 10.21 -11.15
C ARG A 83 -15.32 11.60 -11.75
N HIS A 84 -14.13 12.21 -11.74
CA HIS A 84 -13.90 13.58 -12.23
C HIS A 84 -12.90 13.66 -13.38
N GLY A 85 -12.31 12.53 -13.79
CA GLY A 85 -11.35 12.46 -14.89
C GLY A 85 -12.02 12.46 -16.27
N GLU A 86 -11.19 12.26 -17.30
CA GLU A 86 -11.64 12.21 -18.71
C GLU A 86 -12.69 11.12 -18.96
N TRP A 87 -12.68 10.06 -18.16
CA TRP A 87 -13.61 8.93 -18.24
C TRP A 87 -14.90 9.13 -17.43
N ALA A 88 -15.02 10.24 -16.69
CA ALA A 88 -16.19 10.55 -15.89
C ALA A 88 -17.50 10.51 -16.69
N PRO A 89 -17.61 11.09 -17.91
CA PRO A 89 -18.85 11.06 -18.71
C PRO A 89 -19.29 9.65 -19.14
N ILE A 90 -18.41 8.65 -19.03
CA ILE A 90 -18.69 7.26 -19.38
C ILE A 90 -18.98 6.42 -18.12
N LEU A 91 -18.46 6.84 -16.95
CA LEU A 91 -18.59 6.17 -15.65
C LEU A 91 -19.63 6.85 -14.73
N VAL A 92 -20.58 7.62 -15.28
CA VAL A 92 -21.36 8.65 -14.55
C VAL A 92 -22.28 8.10 -13.46
N ASP A 93 -22.62 6.81 -13.45
CA ASP A 93 -23.76 6.35 -12.66
C ASP A 93 -23.56 4.98 -12.01
N PRO A 94 -22.93 4.94 -10.83
CA PRO A 94 -23.66 4.55 -9.63
C PRO A 94 -23.17 5.26 -8.35
N LYS A 95 -24.09 5.39 -7.39
CA LYS A 95 -23.83 5.93 -6.04
C LYS A 95 -22.81 5.12 -5.22
N ALA A 96 -22.45 3.91 -5.64
CA ALA A 96 -21.76 2.94 -4.79
C ALA A 96 -20.66 2.12 -5.49
N PHE A 97 -19.93 2.69 -6.45
CA PHE A 97 -18.77 2.00 -7.02
C PHE A 97 -17.79 1.51 -5.93
N MET A 98 -17.34 0.27 -6.09
CA MET A 98 -16.35 -0.39 -5.24
C MET A 98 -15.09 -0.71 -6.05
N LEU A 99 -13.92 -0.38 -5.50
CA LEU A 99 -12.65 -0.86 -6.03
C LEU A 99 -12.29 -2.18 -5.36
N ILE A 100 -11.85 -3.13 -6.18
CA ILE A 100 -11.40 -4.45 -5.74
C ILE A 100 -9.97 -4.69 -6.22
N PHE A 101 -9.12 -5.19 -5.32
CA PHE A 101 -7.78 -5.67 -5.65
C PHE A 101 -7.52 -7.01 -4.96
N GLN A 102 -7.01 -7.99 -5.72
CA GLN A 102 -6.75 -9.35 -5.22
C GLN A 102 -7.94 -10.00 -4.47
N GLY A 103 -9.17 -9.73 -4.94
CA GLY A 103 -10.40 -10.26 -4.33
C GLY A 103 -10.85 -9.55 -3.06
N LYS A 104 -10.21 -8.44 -2.67
CA LYS A 104 -10.58 -7.63 -1.50
C LYS A 104 -11.16 -6.28 -1.93
N GLU A 105 -12.30 -5.91 -1.34
CA GLU A 105 -12.86 -4.56 -1.44
C GLU A 105 -11.97 -3.55 -0.70
N LEU A 106 -11.72 -2.42 -1.34
CA LEU A 106 -10.83 -1.39 -0.83
C LEU A 106 -11.59 -0.33 -0.03
N GLU A 107 -11.19 -0.16 1.23
CA GLU A 107 -11.69 0.87 2.14
C GLU A 107 -11.21 2.28 1.77
N ASN A 108 -12.15 3.24 1.67
CA ASN A 108 -11.90 4.64 1.30
C ASN A 108 -10.75 5.33 2.05
N ARG A 109 -10.60 5.07 3.36
CA ARG A 109 -9.62 5.75 4.24
C ARG A 109 -8.20 5.19 4.14
N ARG A 110 -8.01 4.05 3.48
CA ARG A 110 -6.69 3.45 3.30
C ARG A 110 -6.03 3.97 2.03
N THR A 111 -4.72 3.89 1.98
CA THR A 111 -3.90 4.30 0.83
C THR A 111 -3.63 3.15 -0.13
N LEU A 112 -3.17 3.46 -1.35
CA LEU A 112 -2.68 2.44 -2.28
C LEU A 112 -1.52 1.62 -1.68
N ALA A 113 -0.65 2.27 -0.89
CA ALA A 113 0.45 1.61 -0.19
C ALA A 113 -0.04 0.61 0.87
N ASP A 114 -1.12 0.90 1.60
CA ASP A 114 -1.70 -0.01 2.60
C ASP A 114 -2.15 -1.34 1.99
N TYR A 115 -2.54 -1.32 0.71
CA TYR A 115 -2.91 -2.51 -0.07
C TYR A 115 -1.75 -3.08 -0.90
N ARG A 116 -0.54 -2.52 -0.76
CA ARG A 116 0.65 -2.89 -1.54
C ARG A 116 0.42 -2.82 -3.05
N ILE A 117 -0.42 -1.89 -3.50
CA ILE A 117 -0.66 -1.65 -4.92
C ILE A 117 0.61 -1.04 -5.50
N LYS A 118 1.13 -1.68 -6.54
CA LYS A 118 2.36 -1.28 -7.24
C LYS A 118 2.03 -0.67 -8.60
N LYS A 119 3.04 -0.06 -9.22
CA LYS A 119 3.00 0.29 -10.64
C LYS A 119 2.52 -0.91 -11.46
N ASP A 120 1.68 -0.63 -12.45
CA ASP A 120 1.10 -1.58 -13.39
C ASP A 120 0.11 -2.60 -12.76
N SER A 121 -0.29 -2.39 -11.51
CA SER A 121 -1.37 -3.17 -10.89
C SER A 121 -2.71 -2.88 -11.55
N THR A 122 -3.56 -3.91 -11.64
CA THR A 122 -4.93 -3.78 -12.15
C THR A 122 -5.94 -3.90 -11.01
N LEU A 123 -6.78 -2.88 -10.84
CA LEU A 123 -7.92 -2.85 -9.93
C LEU A 123 -9.20 -3.12 -10.74
N VAL A 124 -10.19 -3.73 -10.11
CA VAL A 124 -11.51 -3.95 -10.73
C VAL A 124 -12.50 -2.96 -10.13
N LEU A 125 -13.24 -2.25 -10.97
CA LEU A 125 -14.34 -1.37 -10.58
C LEU A 125 -15.66 -2.11 -10.76
N LEU A 126 -16.38 -2.33 -9.66
CA LEU A 126 -17.72 -2.90 -9.67
C LEU A 126 -18.78 -1.83 -9.33
N PRO A 127 -19.96 -1.86 -9.98
CA PRO A 127 -21.07 -0.94 -9.73
C PRO A 127 -21.71 -1.09 -8.36
#